data_AF-A0A7D9DJY3-F1
#
_entry.id   AF-A0A7D9DJY3-F1
#
_cell.length_a   1.000
_cell.length_b   1.000
_cell.length_c   1.000
_cell.angle_alpha   90.00
_cell.angle_beta   90.00
_cell.angle_gamma   90.00
#
_symmetry.space_group_name_H-M   'P 1'
#
loop_
_entity.id
_entity.type
_entity.pdbx_description
1 polymer ?
#
loop_
_entity_poly.entity_id
_entity_poly.type
_entity_poly.pdbx_seq_one_letter_code
_entity_poly.pdbx_strand_id
1 'polypeptide(L)'
;MSSTEKLQDCSIGNHLEEECHLRVHRRLTGLKSFSILTAEQVKLISMRTGISNSPEHEICLHHEQTVLTRYSQCQRYCCNPFEKHQKPIKGSLREVSLNTAEDFNSINISVIPGKKICPNCRKELTSNLEAASNKKDQQFVDESDSHIGNETDVETMSSGSNEEMTLRHDLDTSFEEMGLSPVKLHGVASHSKVTLGKRKLQQFHDKLKDQETTIPKRVAKVIDVMPEDLELSENNLENYLFQQLQPEIDEDEEDEPLTIQFQQWTTVDRSEET
;
A
#
# COMPACT_ATOMS: atom_id res chain seq x y z
N MET A 1 16.67 -30.81 -49.26
CA MET A 1 17.39 -29.52 -49.11
C MET A 1 16.35 -28.43 -49.23
N SER A 2 15.86 -27.88 -48.11
CA SER A 2 14.79 -26.90 -48.13
C SER A 2 15.42 -25.51 -48.20
N SER A 3 15.31 -24.88 -49.37
CA SER A 3 15.71 -23.49 -49.59
C SER A 3 14.95 -22.59 -48.62
N THR A 4 15.63 -22.04 -47.63
CA THR A 4 15.06 -20.98 -46.79
C THR A 4 15.15 -19.68 -47.58
N GLU A 5 14.09 -19.33 -48.30
CA GLU A 5 13.89 -17.96 -48.75
C GLU A 5 13.98 -17.05 -47.53
N LYS A 6 14.99 -16.17 -47.51
CA LYS A 6 15.14 -15.19 -46.44
C LYS A 6 14.01 -14.17 -46.59
N LEU A 7 13.09 -14.16 -45.64
CA LEU A 7 12.07 -13.13 -45.52
C LEU A 7 12.74 -11.77 -45.32
N GLN A 8 12.15 -10.73 -45.90
CA GLN A 8 12.59 -9.35 -45.70
C GLN A 8 12.50 -8.95 -44.22
N ASP A 9 13.40 -8.08 -43.78
CA ASP A 9 13.40 -7.54 -42.43
C ASP A 9 12.21 -6.59 -42.22
N CYS A 10 11.58 -6.68 -41.05
CA CYS A 10 10.44 -5.84 -40.74
C CYS A 10 10.89 -4.43 -40.31
N SER A 11 9.96 -3.47 -40.28
CA SER A 11 10.26 -2.08 -39.93
C SER A 11 10.91 -1.94 -38.55
N ILE A 12 10.55 -2.79 -37.57
CA ILE A 12 11.18 -2.81 -36.25
C ILE A 12 12.64 -3.27 -36.28
N GLY A 13 12.93 -4.38 -36.97
CA GLY A 13 14.30 -4.88 -37.07
C GLY A 13 15.21 -3.89 -37.79
N ASN A 14 14.71 -3.23 -38.83
CA ASN A 14 15.45 -2.17 -39.52
C ASN A 14 15.71 -0.94 -38.64
N HIS A 15 14.77 -0.58 -37.77
CA HIS A 15 14.90 0.59 -36.91
C HIS A 15 15.80 0.35 -35.69
N LEU A 16 15.73 -0.84 -35.09
CA LEU A 16 16.48 -1.21 -33.89
C LEU A 16 17.78 -1.97 -34.21
N GLU A 17 18.04 -2.28 -35.48
CA GLU A 17 19.15 -3.12 -35.94
C GLU A 17 19.15 -4.52 -35.27
N GLU A 18 17.95 -5.06 -35.04
CA GLU A 18 17.73 -6.37 -34.39
C GLU A 18 17.39 -7.48 -35.41
N GLU A 19 17.81 -8.72 -35.10
CA GLU A 19 17.58 -9.89 -35.95
C GLU A 19 16.08 -10.21 -36.11
N CYS A 20 15.59 -10.18 -37.34
CA CYS A 20 14.20 -10.53 -37.65
C CYS A 20 13.97 -12.05 -37.73
N HIS A 21 12.69 -12.44 -37.59
CA HIS A 21 12.20 -13.80 -37.86
C HIS A 21 12.86 -14.92 -37.03
N LEU A 22 13.45 -14.57 -35.88
CA LEU A 22 14.02 -15.56 -34.97
C LEU A 22 12.96 -16.50 -34.40
N ARG A 23 13.24 -17.80 -34.51
CA ARG A 23 12.33 -18.86 -34.04
C ARG A 23 12.39 -19.13 -32.53
N VAL A 24 13.10 -18.29 -31.79
CA VAL A 24 13.31 -18.41 -30.34
C VAL A 24 11.99 -18.27 -29.56
N HIS A 25 11.11 -17.38 -30.00
CA HIS A 25 9.84 -17.09 -29.32
C HIS A 25 8.61 -17.60 -30.05
N ARG A 26 8.74 -17.93 -31.34
CA ARG A 26 7.63 -18.39 -32.19
C ARG A 26 8.15 -19.38 -33.23
N ARG A 27 7.45 -20.50 -33.41
CA ARG A 27 7.83 -21.50 -34.43
C ARG A 27 7.57 -21.01 -35.86
N LEU A 28 6.57 -20.14 -36.03
CA LEU A 28 6.15 -19.58 -37.30
C LEU A 28 6.82 -18.22 -37.55
N THR A 29 7.30 -18.03 -38.78
CA THR A 29 7.87 -16.78 -39.28
C THR A 29 6.90 -16.13 -40.27
N GLY A 30 6.96 -14.80 -40.39
CA GLY A 30 6.09 -14.05 -41.30
C GLY A 30 5.97 -12.58 -40.88
N LEU A 31 5.26 -11.81 -41.69
CA LEU A 31 5.06 -10.36 -41.54
C LEU A 31 3.58 -10.05 -41.34
N LYS A 32 3.31 -8.99 -40.60
CA LYS A 32 1.99 -8.39 -40.43
C LYS A 32 2.10 -6.89 -40.63
N SER A 33 1.17 -6.31 -41.38
CA SER A 33 1.01 -4.86 -41.45
C SER A 33 0.43 -4.32 -40.14
N PHE A 34 0.82 -3.11 -39.76
CA PHE A 34 0.25 -2.38 -38.63
C PHE A 34 -1.27 -2.16 -38.78
N SER A 35 -1.79 -2.18 -40.00
CA SER A 35 -3.23 -2.05 -40.31
C SER A 35 -4.10 -3.16 -39.70
N ILE A 36 -3.51 -4.31 -39.39
CA ILE A 36 -4.21 -5.48 -38.81
C ILE A 36 -4.16 -5.46 -37.27
N LEU A 37 -3.26 -4.67 -36.69
CA LEU A 37 -3.07 -4.59 -35.24
C LEU A 37 -4.14 -3.70 -34.60
N THR A 38 -4.41 -3.91 -33.32
CA THR A 38 -5.30 -3.02 -32.58
C THR A 38 -4.63 -1.67 -32.33
N ALA A 39 -5.42 -0.60 -32.16
CA ALA A 39 -4.90 0.73 -31.85
C ALA A 39 -4.01 0.74 -30.59
N GLU A 40 -4.36 -0.07 -29.57
CA GLU A 40 -3.55 -0.24 -28.37
C GLU A 40 -2.20 -0.89 -28.66
N GLN A 41 -2.16 -1.93 -29.50
CA GLN A 41 -0.91 -2.59 -29.90
C GLN A 41 0.01 -1.66 -30.69
N VAL A 42 -0.56 -0.89 -31.63
CA VAL A 42 0.18 0.10 -32.42
C VAL A 42 0.76 1.18 -31.49
N LYS A 43 -0.04 1.68 -30.54
CA LYS A 43 0.43 2.63 -29.51
C LYS A 43 1.59 2.06 -28.68
N LEU A 44 1.47 0.82 -28.22
CA LEU A 44 2.53 0.13 -27.48
C LEU A 44 3.81 -0.02 -28.30
N ILE A 45 3.71 -0.41 -29.57
CA ILE A 45 4.87 -0.55 -30.46
C ILE A 45 5.58 0.79 -30.59
N SER A 46 4.84 1.88 -30.86
CA SER A 46 5.42 3.20 -31.00
C SER A 46 6.10 3.69 -29.72
N MET A 47 5.45 3.53 -28.56
CA MET A 47 6.06 3.92 -27.29
C MET A 47 7.28 3.08 -26.89
N ARG A 48 7.32 1.80 -27.30
CA ARG A 48 8.41 0.87 -26.95
C ARG A 48 9.60 0.95 -27.89
N THR A 49 9.36 1.22 -29.17
CA THR A 49 10.39 1.19 -30.23
C THR A 49 10.75 2.56 -30.78
N GLY A 50 9.92 3.59 -30.57
CA GLY A 50 10.10 4.93 -31.15
C GLY A 50 9.60 5.07 -32.59
N ILE A 51 9.09 4.00 -33.20
CA ILE A 51 8.61 4.02 -34.59
C ILE A 51 7.27 4.76 -34.69
N SER A 52 7.10 5.52 -35.77
CA SER A 52 5.85 6.23 -36.06
C SER A 52 4.70 5.27 -36.35
N ASN A 53 3.46 5.66 -36.06
CA ASN A 53 2.27 4.83 -36.29
C ASN A 53 1.83 4.84 -37.76
N SER A 54 2.73 4.59 -38.71
CA SER A 54 2.36 4.55 -40.13
C SER A 54 1.77 3.17 -40.52
N PRO A 55 0.69 3.12 -41.31
CA PRO A 55 0.05 1.86 -41.72
C PRO A 55 0.91 1.05 -42.70
N GLU A 56 1.90 1.69 -43.32
CA GLU A 56 2.89 1.08 -44.21
C GLU A 56 3.93 0.26 -43.46
N HIS A 57 4.06 0.44 -42.14
CA HIS A 57 4.98 -0.36 -41.35
C HIS A 57 4.51 -1.81 -41.20
N GLU A 58 5.49 -2.69 -41.22
CA GLU A 58 5.31 -4.12 -41.00
C GLU A 58 6.10 -4.57 -39.78
N ILE A 59 5.52 -5.51 -39.05
CA ILE A 59 6.13 -6.19 -37.91
C ILE A 59 6.24 -7.68 -38.21
N CYS A 60 7.42 -8.26 -37.98
CA CYS A 60 7.54 -9.70 -38.05
C CYS A 60 6.96 -10.35 -36.79
N LEU A 61 6.52 -11.59 -36.91
CA LEU A 61 5.90 -12.33 -35.80
C LEU A 61 6.86 -12.53 -34.60
N HIS A 62 8.18 -12.45 -34.84
CA HIS A 62 9.19 -12.43 -33.79
C HIS A 62 9.10 -11.12 -32.99
N HIS A 63 9.25 -9.97 -33.67
CA HIS A 63 9.20 -8.66 -33.03
C HIS A 63 7.83 -8.35 -32.43
N GLU A 64 6.73 -8.85 -33.02
CA GLU A 64 5.40 -8.77 -32.40
C GLU A 64 5.41 -9.41 -31.01
N GLN A 65 5.94 -10.62 -30.90
CA GLN A 65 6.01 -11.33 -29.63
C GLN A 65 6.98 -10.67 -28.64
N THR A 66 8.14 -10.21 -29.13
CA THR A 66 9.17 -9.56 -28.30
C THR A 66 8.66 -8.22 -27.76
N VAL A 67 8.11 -7.37 -28.63
CA VAL A 67 7.70 -6.01 -28.31
C VAL A 67 6.36 -5.98 -27.57
N LEU A 68 5.39 -6.83 -27.91
CA LEU A 68 4.07 -6.78 -27.25
C LEU A 68 4.00 -7.65 -26.00
N THR A 69 4.51 -8.89 -26.06
CA THR A 69 4.30 -9.88 -24.99
C THR A 69 5.49 -10.02 -24.06
N ARG A 70 6.72 -10.04 -24.58
CA ARG A 70 7.92 -10.38 -23.78
C ARG A 70 8.72 -9.16 -23.32
N TYR A 71 8.31 -7.96 -23.71
CA TYR A 71 9.03 -6.72 -23.44
C TYR A 71 9.40 -6.55 -21.95
N SER A 72 8.45 -6.80 -21.05
CA SER A 72 8.71 -6.72 -19.60
C SER A 72 9.55 -7.87 -19.05
N GLN A 73 9.55 -9.03 -19.72
CA GLN A 73 10.30 -10.23 -19.30
C GLN A 73 11.79 -10.09 -19.58
N CYS A 74 12.16 -9.40 -20.66
CA CYS A 74 13.55 -9.15 -21.02
C CYS A 74 14.27 -8.23 -20.02
N GLN A 75 13.50 -7.43 -19.26
CA GLN A 75 14.06 -6.50 -18.29
C GLN A 75 14.33 -7.18 -16.93
N ARG A 76 15.62 -7.36 -16.61
CA ARG A 76 16.10 -7.98 -15.35
C ARG A 76 16.33 -6.99 -14.20
N TYR A 77 16.34 -5.70 -14.49
CA TYR A 77 16.72 -4.63 -13.57
C TYR A 77 15.72 -3.49 -13.62
N CYS A 78 15.65 -2.64 -12.59
CA CYS A 78 14.88 -1.39 -12.67
C CYS A 78 15.33 -0.54 -13.86
N CYS A 79 14.39 0.10 -14.57
CA CYS A 79 14.72 1.01 -15.68
C CYS A 79 15.31 2.34 -15.21
N ASN A 80 15.36 2.58 -13.90
CA ASN A 80 16.01 3.74 -13.28
C ASN A 80 15.64 5.08 -13.93
N PRO A 81 14.35 5.47 -13.95
CA PRO A 81 13.89 6.66 -14.67
C PRO A 81 14.50 7.97 -14.15
N PHE A 82 15.07 7.97 -12.94
CA PHE A 82 15.68 9.15 -12.31
C PHE A 82 17.21 9.13 -12.34
N GLU A 83 17.83 8.09 -12.91
CA GLU A 83 19.28 7.88 -12.92
C GLU A 83 19.96 7.83 -11.53
N LYS A 84 19.19 7.64 -10.45
CA LYS A 84 19.68 7.65 -9.05
C LYS A 84 20.26 6.31 -8.58
N HIS A 85 20.06 5.23 -9.32
CA HIS A 85 20.59 3.92 -8.92
C HIS A 85 22.11 3.85 -9.07
N GLN A 86 22.82 3.71 -7.95
CA GLN A 86 24.25 3.41 -7.95
C GLN A 86 24.55 1.93 -8.28
N LYS A 87 23.57 1.04 -8.07
CA LYS A 87 23.69 -0.41 -8.32
C LYS A 87 22.44 -0.93 -9.01
N PRO A 88 22.56 -2.00 -9.84
CA PRO A 88 21.42 -2.58 -10.53
C PRO A 88 20.44 -3.24 -9.53
N ILE A 89 19.20 -2.73 -9.48
CA ILE A 89 18.16 -3.23 -8.58
C ILE A 89 17.38 -4.37 -9.25
N LYS A 90 17.36 -5.55 -8.61
CA LYS A 90 16.67 -6.77 -9.10
C LYS A 90 15.38 -7.11 -8.33
N GLY A 91 15.20 -6.55 -7.13
CA GLY A 91 14.13 -6.94 -6.20
C GLY A 91 12.83 -6.18 -6.41
N SER A 92 11.70 -6.88 -6.24
CA SER A 92 10.33 -6.34 -6.20
C SER A 92 9.99 -5.39 -7.36
N LEU A 93 10.51 -5.71 -8.55
CA LEU A 93 10.30 -4.96 -9.76
C LEU A 93 8.85 -5.12 -10.24
N ARG A 94 8.18 -4.01 -10.52
CA ARG A 94 6.80 -4.00 -11.01
C ARG A 94 6.71 -3.30 -12.35
N GLU A 95 5.93 -3.87 -13.23
CA GLU A 95 5.65 -3.34 -14.56
C GLU A 95 4.87 -2.01 -14.48
N VAL A 96 5.17 -1.12 -15.42
CA VAL A 96 4.48 0.15 -15.66
C VAL A 96 3.38 -0.09 -16.68
N SER A 97 2.13 0.24 -16.33
CA SER A 97 0.99 0.15 -17.26
C SER A 97 0.97 1.34 -18.23
N LEU A 98 0.20 1.21 -19.32
CA LEU A 98 -0.01 2.29 -20.29
C LEU A 98 -0.45 3.59 -19.63
N ASN A 99 -1.52 3.54 -18.82
CA ASN A 99 -2.04 4.72 -18.12
C ASN A 99 -0.98 5.38 -17.26
N THR A 100 -0.26 4.58 -16.45
CA THR A 100 0.78 5.13 -15.58
C THR A 100 1.91 5.78 -16.38
N ALA A 101 2.31 5.20 -17.52
CA ALA A 101 3.34 5.80 -18.38
C ALA A 101 2.89 7.14 -18.98
N GLU A 102 1.61 7.28 -19.34
CA GLU A 102 1.04 8.54 -19.83
C GLU A 102 1.04 9.61 -18.74
N ASP A 103 0.64 9.25 -17.52
CA ASP A 103 0.69 10.13 -16.35
C ASP A 103 2.13 10.63 -16.11
N PHE A 104 3.13 9.76 -16.23
CA PHE A 104 4.54 10.14 -16.02
C PHE A 104 5.11 11.00 -17.14
N ASN A 105 4.73 10.72 -18.39
CA ASN A 105 5.13 11.54 -19.51
C ASN A 105 4.55 12.96 -19.41
N SER A 106 3.38 13.13 -18.78
CA SER A 106 2.77 14.45 -18.54
C SER A 106 3.57 15.33 -17.57
N ILE A 107 4.38 14.72 -16.69
CA ILE A 107 5.27 15.40 -15.73
C ILE A 107 6.73 15.43 -16.20
N ASN A 108 6.98 15.28 -17.50
CA ASN A 108 8.31 15.23 -18.13
C ASN A 108 9.23 14.10 -17.64
N ILE A 109 8.66 13.02 -17.06
CA ILE A 109 9.43 11.82 -16.71
C ILE A 109 9.17 10.77 -17.78
N SER A 110 10.15 10.55 -18.65
CA SER A 110 10.02 9.58 -19.74
C SER A 110 10.05 8.15 -19.19
N VAL A 111 8.89 7.50 -19.16
CA VAL A 111 8.77 6.08 -18.78
C VAL A 111 8.05 5.34 -19.90
N ILE A 112 8.64 4.21 -20.31
CA ILE A 112 8.09 3.37 -21.38
C ILE A 112 7.17 2.30 -20.79
N PRO A 113 5.93 2.14 -21.30
CA PRO A 113 5.01 1.10 -20.88
C PRO A 113 5.62 -0.30 -20.99
N GLY A 114 5.38 -1.15 -20.01
CA GLY A 114 5.97 -2.49 -19.93
C GLY A 114 7.38 -2.53 -19.34
N LYS A 115 8.03 -1.38 -19.11
CA LYS A 115 9.27 -1.38 -18.32
C LYS A 115 8.97 -1.64 -16.85
N LYS A 116 9.94 -2.22 -16.15
CA LYS A 116 9.86 -2.53 -14.72
C LYS A 116 10.59 -1.48 -13.88
N ILE A 117 9.95 -1.04 -12.79
CA ILE A 117 10.51 -0.11 -11.81
C ILE A 117 10.58 -0.74 -10.43
N CYS A 118 11.59 -0.33 -9.65
CA CYS A 118 11.72 -0.75 -8.25
C CYS A 118 10.75 0.03 -7.34
N PRO A 119 10.54 -0.43 -6.09
CA PRO A 119 9.66 0.25 -5.14
C PRO A 119 10.06 1.70 -4.86
N ASN A 120 11.36 2.00 -4.81
CA ASN A 120 11.84 3.35 -4.53
C ASN A 120 11.55 4.32 -5.69
N CYS A 121 11.85 3.92 -6.92
CA CYS A 121 11.48 4.71 -8.09
C CYS A 121 9.98 4.93 -8.16
N ARG A 122 9.16 3.92 -7.82
CA ARG A 122 7.71 4.06 -7.79
C ARG A 122 7.25 5.10 -6.76
N LYS A 123 7.79 5.06 -5.54
CA LYS A 123 7.45 6.03 -4.50
C LYS A 123 7.78 7.45 -4.94
N GLU A 124 8.99 7.65 -5.43
CA GLU A 124 9.45 8.97 -5.90
C GLU A 124 8.61 9.50 -7.05
N LEU A 125 8.22 8.61 -7.96
CA LEU A 125 7.35 8.93 -9.09
C LEU A 125 5.95 9.34 -8.64
N THR A 126 5.36 8.63 -7.68
CA THR A 126 4.07 9.00 -7.07
C THR A 126 4.15 10.36 -6.38
N SER A 127 5.22 10.62 -5.61
CA SER A 127 5.41 11.93 -4.96
C SER A 127 5.58 13.08 -5.97
N ASN A 128 6.26 12.86 -7.10
CA ASN A 128 6.37 13.87 -8.15
C ASN A 128 5.04 14.13 -8.85
N LEU A 129 4.21 13.09 -9.04
CA LEU A 129 2.88 13.22 -9.62
C LEU A 129 1.97 14.04 -8.71
N GLU A 130 1.95 13.73 -7.41
CA GLU A 130 1.22 14.49 -6.38
C GLU A 130 1.68 15.96 -6.32
N ALA A 131 3.00 16.20 -6.33
CA ALA A 131 3.55 17.55 -6.35
C ALA A 131 3.20 18.33 -7.63
N ALA A 132 3.09 17.66 -8.78
CA ALA A 132 2.69 18.30 -10.03
C ALA A 132 1.19 18.65 -10.06
N SER A 133 0.35 17.82 -9.45
CA SER A 133 -1.08 18.14 -9.26
C SER A 133 -1.26 19.36 -8.36
N ASN A 134 -0.56 19.42 -7.22
CA ASN A 134 -0.66 20.53 -6.28
C ASN A 134 -0.16 21.88 -6.83
N LYS A 135 0.72 21.87 -7.85
CA LYS A 135 1.22 23.10 -8.49
C LYS A 135 0.22 23.74 -9.47
N LYS A 136 -0.74 22.98 -10.00
CA LYS A 136 -1.74 23.52 -10.93
C LYS A 136 -2.81 24.37 -10.22
N ASP A 137 -3.02 24.15 -8.93
CA ASP A 137 -4.00 24.88 -8.13
C ASP A 137 -3.45 26.20 -7.54
N GLN A 138 -2.14 26.45 -7.63
CA GLN A 138 -1.50 27.65 -7.05
C GLN A 138 -1.29 28.82 -8.02
N GLN A 139 -1.86 28.78 -9.24
CA GLN A 139 -1.75 29.88 -10.21
C GLN A 139 -2.97 30.83 -10.30
N PHE A 140 -3.96 30.67 -9.42
CA PHE A 140 -5.10 31.59 -9.30
C PHE A 140 -5.44 31.82 -7.83
N VAL A 141 -4.77 32.78 -7.17
CA VAL A 141 -5.38 33.69 -6.18
C VAL A 141 -4.34 34.74 -5.76
N ASP A 142 -4.54 35.97 -6.23
CA ASP A 142 -4.07 37.16 -5.54
C ASP A 142 -4.89 37.33 -4.25
N GLU A 143 -4.16 37.52 -3.15
CA GLU A 143 -4.48 38.38 -2.02
C GLU A 143 -5.89 38.29 -1.38
N SER A 144 -6.04 37.37 -0.42
CA SER A 144 -6.67 37.70 0.86
C SER A 144 -6.33 36.66 1.93
N ASP A 145 -5.77 37.17 3.01
CA ASP A 145 -5.44 36.57 4.29
C ASP A 145 -6.61 35.79 4.94
N SER A 146 -6.40 34.51 5.26
CA SER A 146 -6.75 33.92 6.57
C SER A 146 -6.35 32.44 6.64
N HIS A 147 -5.69 32.09 7.75
CA HIS A 147 -5.51 30.71 8.21
C HIS A 147 -6.84 29.96 8.30
N ILE A 148 -6.86 28.71 7.82
CA ILE A 148 -7.32 27.49 8.50
C ILE A 148 -7.13 26.33 7.52
N GLY A 149 -6.39 25.30 7.95
CA GLY A 149 -6.24 24.06 7.20
C GLY A 149 -7.59 23.38 7.10
N ASN A 150 -8.02 23.07 5.88
CA ASN A 150 -9.11 22.14 5.65
C ASN A 150 -8.69 21.18 4.54
N GLU A 151 -8.44 19.95 4.98
CA GLU A 151 -8.66 18.74 4.21
C GLU A 151 -10.06 18.75 3.59
N THR A 152 -10.13 18.68 2.27
CA THR A 152 -11.35 18.32 1.57
C THR A 152 -11.00 17.27 0.52
N ASP A 153 -10.98 16.01 0.94
CA ASP A 153 -11.19 14.88 0.03
C ASP A 153 -12.69 14.81 -0.24
N VAL A 154 -13.08 15.33 -1.40
CA VAL A 154 -14.43 15.20 -1.96
C VAL A 154 -14.51 13.86 -2.70
N GLU A 155 -15.35 13.00 -2.14
CA GLU A 155 -16.15 11.93 -2.76
C GLU A 155 -15.50 10.56 -3.01
N THR A 156 -15.86 9.63 -2.11
CA THR A 156 -16.72 8.51 -2.54
C THR A 156 -17.78 8.27 -1.46
N MET A 157 -19.03 8.55 -1.81
CA MET A 157 -20.22 8.33 -0.98
C MET A 157 -20.29 6.87 -0.53
N SER A 158 -20.17 6.63 0.78
CA SER A 158 -20.74 5.47 1.43
C SER A 158 -21.30 5.95 2.76
N SER A 159 -22.62 5.86 2.90
CA SER A 159 -23.39 6.26 4.06
C SER A 159 -22.94 5.47 5.30
N GLY A 160 -21.93 5.97 6.01
CA GLY A 160 -21.52 5.53 7.33
C GLY A 160 -21.88 6.61 8.34
N SER A 161 -22.52 6.21 9.45
CA SER A 161 -22.80 7.10 10.57
C SER A 161 -21.50 7.73 11.11
N ASN A 162 -21.59 8.91 11.72
CA ASN A 162 -20.45 9.59 12.35
C ASN A 162 -19.64 8.69 13.32
N GLU A 163 -20.27 7.64 13.86
CA GLU A 163 -19.65 6.63 14.73
C GLU A 163 -18.63 5.72 14.00
N GLU A 164 -18.83 5.40 12.71
CA GLU A 164 -17.91 4.53 11.97
C GLU A 164 -16.59 5.24 11.65
N MET A 165 -16.65 6.57 11.48
CA MET A 165 -15.48 7.43 11.23
C MET A 165 -14.62 7.58 12.50
N THR A 166 -15.25 7.73 13.68
CA THR A 166 -14.53 7.81 14.96
C THR A 166 -13.88 6.48 15.33
N LEU A 167 -14.58 5.35 15.18
CA LEU A 167 -14.04 4.02 15.46
C LEU A 167 -12.81 3.67 14.61
N ARG A 168 -12.80 4.11 13.35
CA ARG A 168 -11.67 3.91 12.42
C ARG A 168 -10.45 4.70 12.91
N HIS A 169 -10.65 5.97 13.26
CA HIS A 169 -9.59 6.84 13.73
C HIS A 169 -8.98 6.33 15.04
N ASP A 170 -9.82 5.92 15.99
CA ASP A 170 -9.37 5.39 17.28
C ASP A 170 -8.55 4.10 17.11
N LEU A 171 -9.01 3.19 16.24
CA LEU A 171 -8.30 1.96 15.95
C LEU A 171 -6.94 2.21 15.27
N ASP A 172 -6.90 3.13 14.29
CA ASP A 172 -5.67 3.46 13.59
C ASP A 172 -4.67 4.14 14.55
N THR A 173 -5.15 4.98 15.48
CA THR A 173 -4.34 5.57 16.57
C THR A 173 -3.73 4.48 17.46
N SER A 174 -4.53 3.51 17.93
CA SER A 174 -4.03 2.39 18.74
C SER A 174 -3.00 1.53 18.00
N PHE A 175 -3.16 1.36 16.67
CA PHE A 175 -2.15 0.66 15.88
C PHE A 175 -0.83 1.44 15.81
N GLU A 176 -0.89 2.76 15.62
CA GLU A 176 0.29 3.61 15.55
C GLU A 176 1.06 3.65 16.88
N GLU A 177 0.36 3.74 18.02
CA GLU A 177 0.96 3.63 19.37
C GLU A 177 1.73 2.32 19.55
N MET A 178 1.22 1.23 18.97
CA MET A 178 1.85 -0.09 18.99
C MET A 178 2.91 -0.28 17.90
N GLY A 179 3.23 0.76 17.13
CA GLY A 179 4.19 0.73 16.03
C GLY A 179 3.73 -0.09 14.82
N LEU A 180 2.42 -0.24 14.65
CA LEU A 180 1.76 -0.91 13.53
C LEU A 180 1.17 0.12 12.55
N SER A 181 1.01 -0.30 11.30
CA SER A 181 0.38 0.56 10.28
C SER A 181 -1.14 0.65 10.45
N PRO A 182 -1.79 1.70 9.93
CA PRO A 182 -3.25 1.78 9.83
C PRO A 182 -3.88 0.64 9.00
N VAL A 183 -5.18 0.38 9.20
CA VAL A 183 -5.95 -0.59 8.41
C VAL A 183 -6.32 0.02 7.07
N LYS A 184 -5.70 -0.49 5.99
CA LYS A 184 -5.97 -0.04 4.62
C LYS A 184 -7.07 -0.89 3.99
N LEU A 185 -8.25 -0.30 3.82
CA LEU A 185 -9.41 -0.93 3.18
C LEU A 185 -9.58 -0.56 1.71
N HIS A 186 -8.91 0.49 1.23
CA HIS A 186 -9.04 0.96 -0.14
C HIS A 186 -8.62 -0.11 -1.16
N GLY A 187 -9.51 -0.45 -2.08
CA GLY A 187 -9.27 -1.48 -3.11
C GLY A 187 -9.29 -2.92 -2.61
N VAL A 188 -9.72 -3.18 -1.36
CA VAL A 188 -9.82 -4.54 -0.81
C VAL A 188 -11.18 -5.13 -1.17
N ALA A 189 -11.16 -6.22 -1.95
CA ALA A 189 -12.38 -6.95 -2.30
C ALA A 189 -13.11 -7.46 -1.04
N SER A 190 -14.45 -7.44 -1.07
CA SER A 190 -15.28 -7.78 0.10
C SER A 190 -14.90 -9.12 0.75
N HIS A 191 -14.71 -10.17 -0.07
CA HIS A 191 -14.32 -11.50 0.40
C HIS A 191 -12.93 -11.54 1.09
N SER A 192 -12.07 -10.56 0.85
CA SER A 192 -10.72 -10.47 1.42
C SER A 192 -10.67 -9.68 2.73
N LYS A 193 -11.74 -8.96 3.11
CA LYS A 193 -11.78 -8.11 4.31
C LYS A 193 -11.56 -8.91 5.60
N VAL A 194 -12.20 -10.08 5.72
CA VAL A 194 -12.06 -10.96 6.90
C VAL A 194 -10.63 -11.45 7.05
N THR A 195 -10.00 -11.89 5.97
CA THR A 195 -8.60 -12.35 5.96
C THR A 195 -7.64 -11.22 6.32
N LEU A 196 -7.90 -10.00 5.81
CA LEU A 196 -7.13 -8.82 6.17
C LEU A 196 -7.23 -8.52 7.67
N GLY A 197 -8.45 -8.53 8.23
CA GLY A 197 -8.70 -8.30 9.65
C GLY A 197 -7.97 -9.32 10.53
N LYS A 198 -8.11 -10.62 10.22
CA LYS A 198 -7.39 -11.69 10.93
C LYS A 198 -5.88 -11.50 10.92
N ARG A 199 -5.31 -11.18 9.75
CA ARG A 199 -3.87 -10.91 9.62
C ARG A 199 -3.44 -9.71 10.48
N LYS A 200 -4.26 -8.66 10.55
CA LYS A 200 -3.95 -7.47 11.32
C LYS A 200 -3.96 -7.74 12.83
N LEU A 201 -4.97 -8.47 13.31
CA LEU A 201 -5.04 -8.92 14.70
C LEU A 201 -3.86 -9.81 15.06
N GLN A 202 -3.42 -10.70 14.15
CA GLN A 202 -2.24 -11.52 14.39
C GLN A 202 -0.98 -10.65 14.56
N GLN A 203 -0.78 -9.64 13.71
CA GLN A 203 0.36 -8.71 13.85
C GLN A 203 0.34 -7.95 15.19
N PHE A 204 -0.85 -7.62 15.68
CA PHE A 204 -1.03 -6.99 16.98
C PHE A 204 -0.66 -7.93 18.12
N HIS A 205 -1.16 -9.18 18.11
CA HIS A 205 -0.78 -10.19 19.10
C HIS A 205 0.72 -10.49 19.10
N ASP A 206 1.33 -10.60 17.92
CA ASP A 206 2.77 -10.84 17.82
C ASP A 206 3.58 -9.67 18.43
N LYS A 207 3.11 -8.43 18.23
CA LYS A 207 3.72 -7.24 18.82
C LYS A 207 3.54 -7.15 20.33
N LEU A 208 2.35 -7.49 20.85
CA LEU A 208 2.12 -7.54 22.29
C LEU A 208 3.05 -8.54 22.96
N LYS A 209 3.18 -9.74 22.39
CA LYS A 209 4.07 -10.77 22.92
C LYS A 209 5.55 -10.36 22.89
N ASP A 210 5.96 -9.67 21.82
CA ASP A 210 7.31 -9.10 21.73
C ASP A 210 7.57 -8.04 22.82
N GLN A 211 6.60 -7.16 23.06
CA GLN A 211 6.67 -6.16 24.12
C GLN A 211 6.64 -6.77 25.52
N GLU A 212 5.79 -7.76 25.77
CA GLU A 212 5.68 -8.49 27.03
C GLU A 212 7.01 -9.13 27.44
N THR A 213 7.84 -9.55 26.47
CA THR A 213 9.17 -10.09 26.77
C THR A 213 10.28 -9.04 26.79
N THR A 214 10.11 -7.93 26.07
CA THR A 214 11.15 -6.91 25.87
C THR A 214 11.11 -5.83 26.95
N ILE A 215 9.92 -5.38 27.34
CA ILE A 215 9.74 -4.30 28.33
C ILE A 215 10.27 -4.72 29.70
N PRO A 216 9.93 -5.89 30.27
CA PRO A 216 10.44 -6.30 31.58
C PRO A 216 11.97 -6.36 31.60
N LYS A 217 12.61 -6.89 30.55
CA LYS A 217 14.08 -6.92 30.43
C LYS A 217 14.70 -5.52 30.43
N ARG A 218 14.04 -4.56 29.78
CA ARG A 218 14.48 -3.16 29.76
C ARG A 218 14.31 -2.49 31.12
N VAL A 219 13.15 -2.69 31.76
CA VAL A 219 12.86 -2.17 33.10
C VAL A 219 13.85 -2.75 34.12
N ALA A 220 14.00 -4.08 34.14
CA ALA A 220 14.94 -4.80 35.00
C ALA A 220 16.36 -4.24 34.91
N LYS A 221 16.82 -3.98 33.68
CA LYS A 221 18.13 -3.37 33.43
C LYS A 221 18.25 -1.94 33.97
N VAL A 222 17.19 -1.15 33.93
CA VAL A 222 17.21 0.25 34.42
C VAL A 222 17.21 0.30 35.94
N ILE A 223 16.48 -0.62 36.60
CA ILE A 223 16.36 -0.67 38.06
C ILE A 223 17.35 -1.64 38.73
N ASP A 224 18.24 -2.26 37.95
CA ASP A 224 19.28 -3.21 38.38
C ASP A 224 18.74 -4.44 39.16
N VAL A 225 17.66 -5.03 38.66
CA VAL A 225 17.09 -6.30 39.18
C VAL A 225 17.11 -7.38 38.11
N MET A 226 16.90 -8.64 38.49
CA MET A 226 16.75 -9.73 37.51
C MET A 226 15.36 -9.67 36.86
N PRO A 227 15.23 -9.90 35.55
CA PRO A 227 13.93 -9.88 34.85
C PRO A 227 12.90 -10.83 35.46
N GLU A 228 13.35 -11.95 36.03
CA GLU A 228 12.52 -12.95 36.69
C GLU A 228 11.85 -12.41 37.97
N ASP A 229 12.45 -11.39 38.61
CA ASP A 229 11.88 -10.73 39.80
C ASP A 229 10.71 -9.79 39.44
N LEU A 230 10.53 -9.48 38.15
CA LEU A 230 9.44 -8.66 37.62
C LEU A 230 8.27 -9.49 37.05
N GLU A 231 8.28 -10.81 37.24
CA GLU A 231 7.19 -11.68 36.80
C GLU A 231 5.91 -11.40 37.63
N LEU A 232 5.01 -10.63 37.02
CA LEU A 232 3.66 -10.46 37.53
C LEU A 232 2.84 -11.72 37.21
N SER A 233 2.65 -12.59 38.19
CA SER A 233 1.56 -13.56 38.12
C SER A 233 0.22 -12.81 38.20
N GLU A 234 -0.83 -13.30 37.52
CA GLU A 234 -2.16 -12.66 37.51
C GLU A 234 -2.67 -12.37 38.94
N ASN A 235 -2.36 -13.26 39.89
CA ASN A 235 -2.71 -13.10 41.31
C ASN A 235 -1.94 -11.98 42.04
N ASN A 236 -0.74 -11.61 41.57
CA ASN A 236 0.07 -10.56 42.21
C ASN A 236 -0.32 -9.16 41.72
N LEU A 237 -0.82 -9.03 40.49
CA LEU A 237 -1.22 -7.74 39.92
C LEU A 237 -2.48 -7.20 40.58
N GLU A 238 -3.48 -8.05 40.82
CA GLU A 238 -4.70 -7.66 41.54
C GLU A 238 -4.39 -7.24 42.98
N ASN A 239 -3.52 -7.97 43.68
CA ASN A 239 -3.10 -7.62 45.04
C ASN A 239 -2.31 -6.30 45.11
N TYR A 240 -1.45 -6.02 44.12
CA TYR A 240 -0.71 -4.77 44.03
C TYR A 240 -1.63 -3.57 43.78
N LEU A 241 -2.56 -3.68 42.84
CA LEU A 241 -3.59 -2.66 42.58
C LEU A 241 -4.47 -2.42 43.81
N PHE A 242 -4.83 -3.48 44.53
CA PHE A 242 -5.63 -3.38 45.75
C PHE A 242 -4.88 -2.65 46.88
N GLN A 243 -3.56 -2.87 47.03
CA GLN A 243 -2.74 -2.15 48.02
C GLN A 243 -2.55 -0.66 47.68
N GLN A 244 -2.38 -0.30 46.40
CA GLN A 244 -2.23 1.10 46.00
C GLN A 244 -3.51 1.94 46.13
N LEU A 245 -4.67 1.29 46.16
CA LEU A 245 -5.98 1.93 46.29
C LEU A 245 -6.48 2.00 47.73
N GLN A 246 -5.69 1.57 48.72
CA GLN A 246 -6.04 1.82 50.13
C GLN A 246 -5.78 3.30 50.43
N PRO A 247 -6.81 4.11 50.74
CA PRO A 247 -6.57 5.44 51.28
C PRO A 247 -5.77 5.29 52.57
N GLU A 248 -4.75 6.13 52.76
CA GLU A 248 -4.16 6.34 54.09
C GLU A 248 -5.31 6.80 54.98
N ILE A 249 -5.83 5.89 55.80
CA ILE A 249 -6.72 6.25 56.89
C ILE A 249 -5.77 6.86 57.92
N ASP A 250 -5.74 8.19 57.99
CA ASP A 250 -5.15 8.91 59.11
C ASP A 250 -5.85 8.39 60.38
N GLU A 251 -5.13 7.63 61.21
CA GLU A 251 -5.64 7.02 62.44
C GLU A 251 -5.92 8.05 63.56
N ASP A 252 -6.12 9.33 63.23
CA ASP A 252 -6.21 10.43 64.20
C ASP A 252 -7.60 11.08 64.35
N GLU A 253 -8.67 10.56 63.73
CA GLU A 253 -10.04 11.03 64.03
C GLU A 253 -10.90 9.92 64.69
N GLU A 254 -11.00 10.01 66.01
CA GLU A 254 -11.95 9.26 66.84
C GLU A 254 -13.41 9.51 66.40
N ASP A 255 -14.09 8.41 66.09
CA ASP A 255 -15.53 8.11 66.26
C ASP A 255 -16.61 9.04 65.68
N GLU A 256 -17.28 8.60 64.59
CA GLU A 256 -18.75 8.49 64.59
C GLU A 256 -19.23 7.31 63.69
N PRO A 257 -20.09 6.39 64.19
CA PRO A 257 -20.62 5.31 63.37
C PRO A 257 -21.71 5.79 62.41
N LEU A 258 -21.39 5.84 61.11
CA LEU A 258 -22.39 6.06 60.06
C LEU A 258 -23.38 4.88 59.99
N THR A 259 -24.62 5.15 60.41
CA THR A 259 -25.73 4.20 60.37
C THR A 259 -26.25 4.09 58.93
N ILE A 260 -25.97 2.98 58.25
CA ILE A 260 -26.49 2.71 56.90
C ILE A 260 -27.92 2.16 57.01
N GLN A 261 -28.92 2.93 56.54
CA GLN A 261 -30.29 2.46 56.35
C GLN A 261 -30.41 1.68 55.04
N PHE A 262 -30.67 0.37 55.13
CA PHE A 262 -31.08 -0.46 54.00
C PHE A 262 -32.57 -0.24 53.68
N GLN A 263 -32.88 0.36 52.53
CA GLN A 263 -34.23 0.31 51.97
C GLN A 263 -34.40 -1.01 51.21
N GLN A 264 -35.28 -1.87 51.70
CA GLN A 264 -35.72 -3.08 51.00
C GLN A 264 -36.66 -2.69 49.84
N TRP A 265 -36.29 -3.06 48.61
CA TRP A 265 -37.18 -2.95 47.46
C TRP A 265 -37.96 -4.25 47.35
N THR A 266 -39.27 -4.18 47.54
CA THR A 266 -40.19 -5.31 47.30
C THR A 266 -40.49 -5.43 45.81
N THR A 267 -40.31 -6.63 45.28
CA THR A 267 -40.70 -7.01 43.93
C THR A 267 -42.23 -7.02 43.83
N VAL A 268 -42.80 -6.21 42.93
CA VAL A 268 -44.22 -6.27 42.59
C VAL A 268 -44.41 -7.39 41.57
N ASP A 269 -45.12 -8.44 41.99
CA ASP A 269 -45.54 -9.55 41.15
C ASP A 269 -46.51 -9.07 40.05
N ARG A 270 -46.25 -9.51 38.83
CA ARG A 270 -47.08 -9.34 37.65
C ARG A 270 -47.80 -10.65 37.35
N SER A 271 -49.04 -10.74 37.78
CA SER A 271 -50.03 -11.74 37.37
C SER A 271 -51.35 -10.98 37.13
N GLU A 272 -51.80 -10.85 35.87
CA GLU A 272 -52.80 -11.73 35.24
C GLU A 272 -54.11 -11.72 36.04
N GLU A 273 -55.15 -11.00 35.59
CA GLU A 273 -56.36 -11.48 34.88
C GLU A 273 -57.39 -10.35 35.16
N THR A 274 -58.31 -9.87 34.33
CA THR A 274 -59.07 -10.33 33.15
C THR A 274 -59.76 -9.09 32.56
#